data_AF-A0A8J5PTS8-F1
#
_entry.id   AF-A0A8J5PTS8-F1
#
_cell.length_a   1.000
_cell.length_b   1.000
_cell.length_c   1.000
_cell.angle_alpha   90.00
_cell.angle_beta   90.00
_cell.angle_gamma   90.00
#
_symmetry.space_group_name_H-M   'P 1'
#
loop_
_entity.id
_entity.type
_entity.pdbx_description
1 polymer ?
#
loop_
_entity_poly.entity_id
_entity_poly.type
_entity_poly.pdbx_seq_one_letter_code
_entity_poly.pdbx_strand_id
1 'polypeptide(L)'
;MYLKLDRPRQALLDAIEGDGLTTSTEESWLLQPRAIYHLGKFEECQQKLRALKKAFPKSVPAWSLQLHIGKSLKEQNDGAYAFANMLIDAQEAPPLIDCATFSSLVEIRVAPGRVMGLFLTKDVSAGDLILCGKAFSYYFMDDEKSHETYPILLNMSSKELTPGGSVHLWLQVTQKLFHNPGYIYTIQELFHGNHKKLQIIECDGSPVVDS
;
A
#
# COMPACT_ATOMS: atom_id res chain seq x y z
N MET A 1 13.39 11.26 -0.64
CA MET A 1 12.72 11.73 0.59
C MET A 1 11.32 11.14 0.73
N TYR A 2 10.46 11.25 -0.28
CA TYR A 2 9.04 10.79 -0.23
C TYR A 2 8.79 9.30 0.03
N LEU A 3 9.64 8.38 -0.42
CA LEU A 3 9.47 6.95 -0.12
C LEU A 3 9.57 6.64 1.37
N LYS A 4 10.43 7.37 2.11
CA LYS A 4 10.55 7.21 3.56
C LYS A 4 9.33 7.75 4.32
N LEU A 5 8.49 8.54 3.66
CA LEU A 5 7.27 9.13 4.21
C LEU A 5 6.00 8.35 3.82
N ASP A 6 6.14 7.15 3.22
CA ASP A 6 5.04 6.37 2.61
C ASP A 6 4.25 7.19 1.56
N ARG A 7 4.93 8.01 0.76
CA ARG A 7 4.35 8.82 -0.32
C ARG A 7 4.86 8.37 -1.71
N PRO A 8 4.60 7.12 -2.12
CA PRO A 8 5.20 6.57 -3.33
C PRO A 8 4.65 7.20 -4.62
N ARG A 9 3.41 7.69 -4.63
CA ARG A 9 2.87 8.44 -5.79
C ARG A 9 3.63 9.74 -6.04
N GLN A 10 3.87 10.53 -5.00
CA GLN A 10 4.65 11.76 -5.13
C GLN A 10 6.09 11.45 -5.56
N ALA A 11 6.70 10.43 -4.96
CA ALA A 11 8.03 9.98 -5.34
C ALA A 11 8.12 9.61 -6.84
N LEU A 12 7.05 9.02 -7.40
CA LEU A 12 6.98 8.71 -8.82
C LEU A 12 6.86 9.96 -9.69
N LEU A 13 6.00 10.91 -9.31
CA LEU A 13 5.82 12.17 -10.05
C LEU A 13 7.13 12.95 -10.15
N ASP A 14 7.82 13.15 -9.03
CA ASP A 14 9.10 13.86 -9.00
C ASP A 14 10.17 13.12 -9.82
N ALA A 15 10.17 11.78 -9.78
CA ALA A 15 11.12 10.97 -10.53
C ALA A 15 10.85 10.99 -12.05
N ILE A 16 9.62 11.25 -12.48
CA ILE A 16 9.26 11.45 -13.90
C ILE A 16 9.68 12.86 -14.34
N GLU A 17 9.42 13.87 -13.52
CA GLU A 17 9.80 15.26 -13.81
C GLU A 17 11.33 15.42 -13.91
N GLY A 18 12.07 14.73 -13.04
CA GLY A 18 13.54 14.76 -13.02
C GLY A 18 14.22 13.96 -14.14
N ASP A 19 13.51 13.07 -14.85
CA ASP A 19 14.07 12.15 -15.86
C ASP A 19 14.62 12.90 -17.11
N GLY A 20 14.22 14.16 -17.30
CA GLY A 20 14.65 15.02 -18.40
C GLY A 20 15.92 15.86 -18.13
N LEU A 21 16.52 15.78 -16.94
CA LEU A 21 17.68 16.60 -16.56
C LEU A 21 19.00 15.98 -17.08
N THR A 22 19.94 16.83 -17.47
CA THR A 22 21.18 16.49 -18.21
C THR A 22 22.19 15.63 -17.45
N THR A 23 21.95 15.30 -16.17
CA THR A 23 22.81 14.46 -15.34
C THR A 23 22.02 13.28 -14.79
N SER A 24 21.63 12.36 -15.68
CA SER A 24 20.88 11.18 -15.30
C SER A 24 21.81 10.11 -14.70
N THR A 25 21.81 9.98 -13.37
CA THR A 25 22.61 9.01 -12.62
C THR A 25 21.85 7.69 -12.42
N GLU A 26 22.56 6.60 -12.10
CA GLU A 26 21.94 5.32 -11.72
C GLU A 26 20.88 5.50 -10.61
N GLU A 27 21.20 6.33 -9.61
CA GLU A 27 20.28 6.63 -8.52
C GLU A 27 18.99 7.31 -8.99
N SER A 28 19.09 8.25 -9.94
CA SER A 28 17.94 8.92 -10.54
C SER A 28 17.04 7.91 -11.27
N TRP A 29 17.61 7.01 -12.06
CA TRP A 29 16.86 5.94 -12.75
C TRP A 29 16.18 4.96 -11.78
N LEU A 30 16.77 4.73 -10.61
CA LEU A 30 16.21 3.83 -9.59
C LEU A 30 15.00 4.41 -8.86
N LEU A 31 14.76 5.73 -8.91
CA LEU A 31 13.65 6.36 -8.19
C LEU A 31 12.29 5.90 -8.73
N GLN A 32 12.10 5.93 -10.06
CA GLN A 32 10.84 5.50 -10.68
C GLN A 32 10.46 4.04 -10.33
N PRO A 33 11.30 3.01 -10.58
CA PRO A 33 10.92 1.63 -10.28
C PRO A 33 10.71 1.40 -8.78
N ARG A 34 11.47 2.04 -7.89
CA ARG A 34 11.21 1.97 -6.44
C ARG A 34 9.84 2.52 -6.07
N ALA A 35 9.48 3.69 -6.61
CA ALA A 35 8.17 4.28 -6.37
C ALA A 35 7.03 3.40 -6.89
N ILE A 36 7.18 2.83 -8.09
CA ILE A 36 6.21 1.91 -8.69
C ILE A 36 6.08 0.61 -7.87
N TYR A 37 7.20 0.08 -7.34
CA TYR A 37 7.19 -1.07 -6.45
C TYR A 37 6.36 -0.81 -5.19
N HIS A 38 6.58 0.33 -4.52
CA HIS A 38 5.82 0.73 -3.33
C HIS A 38 4.35 1.05 -3.63
N LEU A 39 3.98 1.32 -4.88
CA LEU A 39 2.58 1.41 -5.32
C LEU A 39 1.93 0.03 -5.56
N GLY A 40 2.68 -1.07 -5.44
CA GLY A 40 2.20 -2.43 -5.68
C GLY A 40 2.03 -2.77 -7.17
N LYS A 41 2.57 -1.97 -8.08
CA LYS A 41 2.46 -2.15 -9.53
C LYS A 41 3.64 -2.97 -10.08
N PHE A 42 3.70 -4.24 -9.71
CA PHE A 42 4.92 -5.05 -9.88
C PHE A 42 5.28 -5.32 -11.35
N GLU A 43 4.31 -5.47 -12.24
CA GLU A 43 4.54 -5.65 -13.68
C GLU A 43 5.15 -4.39 -14.32
N GLU A 44 4.59 -3.22 -14.00
CA GLU A 44 5.10 -1.92 -14.46
C GLU A 44 6.53 -1.69 -13.93
N CYS A 45 6.75 -2.03 -12.65
CA CYS A 45 8.07 -1.97 -12.02
C CYS A 45 9.07 -2.85 -12.76
N GLN A 46 8.68 -4.09 -13.12
CA GLN A 46 9.52 -5.01 -13.87
C GLN A 46 9.89 -4.46 -15.25
N GLN A 47 8.95 -3.83 -15.95
CA GLN A 47 9.23 -3.23 -17.27
C GLN A 47 10.27 -2.11 -17.17
N LYS A 48 10.12 -1.20 -16.19
CA LYS A 48 11.07 -0.11 -15.94
C LYS A 48 12.45 -0.65 -15.55
N LEU A 49 12.49 -1.69 -14.73
CA LEU A 49 13.74 -2.30 -14.27
C LEU A 49 14.52 -2.99 -15.39
N ARG A 50 13.84 -3.56 -16.40
CA ARG A 50 14.50 -4.10 -17.60
C ARG A 50 15.27 -3.03 -18.36
N ALA A 51 14.67 -1.84 -18.55
CA ALA A 51 15.34 -0.72 -19.20
C ALA A 51 16.54 -0.23 -18.38
N LEU A 52 16.36 -0.09 -17.07
CA LEU A 52 17.42 0.34 -16.15
C LEU A 52 18.61 -0.63 -16.16
N LYS A 53 18.38 -1.94 -16.08
CA LYS A 53 19.46 -2.95 -16.12
C LYS A 53 20.18 -3.00 -17.47
N LYS A 54 19.55 -2.56 -18.56
CA LYS A 54 20.23 -2.41 -19.85
C LYS A 54 21.18 -1.21 -19.83
N ALA A 55 20.77 -0.09 -19.20
CA ALA A 55 21.59 1.11 -19.05
C ALA A 55 22.70 0.94 -18.01
N PHE A 56 22.41 0.25 -16.90
CA PHE A 56 23.32 0.00 -15.79
C PHE A 56 23.44 -1.50 -15.46
N PRO A 57 24.11 -2.32 -16.30
CA PRO A 57 24.15 -3.77 -16.13
C PRO A 57 24.77 -4.26 -14.81
N LYS A 58 25.65 -3.46 -14.22
CA LYS A 58 26.35 -3.75 -12.95
C LYS A 58 25.65 -3.17 -11.71
N SER A 59 24.44 -2.62 -11.87
CA SER A 59 23.67 -2.02 -10.77
C SER A 59 23.21 -3.07 -9.75
N VAL A 60 23.95 -3.21 -8.66
CA VAL A 60 23.56 -4.02 -7.50
C VAL A 60 22.15 -3.68 -6.99
N PRO A 61 21.77 -2.41 -6.78
CA PRO A 61 20.42 -2.09 -6.30
C PRO A 61 19.32 -2.47 -7.31
N ALA A 62 19.57 -2.41 -8.61
CA ALA A 62 18.61 -2.87 -9.61
C ALA A 62 18.40 -4.39 -9.57
N TRP A 63 19.49 -5.16 -9.45
CA TRP A 63 19.41 -6.61 -9.33
C TRP A 63 18.74 -7.04 -8.01
N SER A 64 19.00 -6.34 -6.91
CA SER A 64 18.31 -6.56 -5.64
C SER A 64 16.80 -6.33 -5.78
N LEU A 65 16.38 -5.19 -6.34
CA LEU A 65 14.96 -4.89 -6.57
C LEU A 65 14.27 -5.93 -7.48
N GLN A 66 14.99 -6.49 -8.46
CA GLN A 66 14.45 -7.54 -9.34
C GLN A 66 14.07 -8.81 -8.57
N LEU A 67 14.84 -9.17 -7.54
CA LEU A 67 14.54 -10.33 -6.68
C LEU A 67 13.24 -10.10 -5.89
N HIS A 68 13.09 -8.90 -5.32
CA HIS A 68 11.87 -8.50 -4.61
C HIS A 68 10.64 -8.55 -5.52
N ILE A 69 10.71 -7.96 -6.71
CA ILE A 69 9.61 -8.02 -7.70
C ILE A 69 9.25 -9.47 -8.05
N GLY A 70 10.25 -10.34 -8.23
CA GLY A 70 10.01 -11.76 -8.53
C GLY A 70 9.24 -12.48 -7.42
N LYS A 71 9.55 -12.17 -6.16
CA LYS A 71 8.80 -12.66 -4.98
C LYS A 71 7.37 -12.11 -5.02
N SER A 72 7.20 -10.78 -5.11
CA SER A 72 5.89 -10.12 -5.08
C SER A 72 4.96 -10.55 -6.21
N LEU A 73 5.48 -10.83 -7.41
CA LEU A 73 4.67 -11.34 -8.53
C LEU A 73 4.15 -12.75 -8.28
N LYS A 74 4.96 -13.64 -7.68
CA LYS A 74 4.51 -14.98 -7.30
C LYS A 74 3.44 -14.93 -6.20
N GLU A 75 3.63 -14.05 -5.24
CA GLU A 75 2.63 -13.79 -4.20
C GLU A 75 1.32 -13.27 -4.83
N GLN A 76 1.38 -12.21 -5.65
CA GLN A 76 0.20 -11.57 -6.24
C GLN A 76 -0.59 -12.48 -7.19
N ASN A 77 0.12 -13.27 -8.00
CA ASN A 77 -0.52 -14.10 -9.03
C ASN A 77 -0.97 -15.46 -8.50
N ASP A 78 -0.13 -16.09 -7.67
CA ASP A 78 -0.27 -17.50 -7.29
C ASP A 78 -0.55 -17.70 -5.80
N GLY A 79 -0.47 -16.65 -4.98
CA GLY A 79 -0.58 -16.77 -3.53
C GLY A 79 0.62 -17.50 -2.91
N ALA A 80 1.76 -17.52 -3.61
CA ALA A 80 2.94 -18.27 -3.21
C ALA A 80 3.78 -17.50 -2.17
N TYR A 81 3.29 -17.47 -0.93
CA TYR A 81 3.96 -16.83 0.19
C TYR A 81 4.95 -17.74 0.90
N ALA A 82 6.10 -17.19 1.27
CA ALA A 82 7.02 -17.83 2.21
C ALA A 82 6.56 -17.57 3.66
N PHE A 83 5.45 -18.20 4.08
CA PHE A 83 4.83 -17.94 5.39
C PHE A 83 5.78 -18.10 6.58
N ALA A 84 6.72 -19.04 6.53
CA ALA A 84 7.74 -19.19 7.56
C ALA A 84 8.61 -17.93 7.71
N ASN A 85 9.00 -17.29 6.60
CA ASN A 85 9.76 -16.04 6.62
C ASN A 85 8.87 -14.88 7.10
N MET A 86 7.62 -14.83 6.66
CA MET A 86 6.68 -13.80 7.14
C MET A 86 6.46 -13.89 8.66
N LEU A 87 6.46 -15.10 9.24
CA LEU A 87 6.35 -15.30 10.67
C LEU A 87 7.60 -14.79 11.42
N ILE A 88 8.79 -14.96 10.84
CA ILE A 88 10.04 -14.38 11.37
C ILE A 88 9.95 -12.85 11.31
N ASP A 89 9.60 -12.28 10.15
CA ASP A 89 9.44 -10.83 9.98
C ASP A 89 8.39 -10.25 10.94
N ALA A 90 7.35 -11.01 11.27
CA ALA A 90 6.29 -10.62 12.20
C ALA A 90 6.75 -10.57 13.68
N GLN A 91 7.89 -11.18 14.02
CA GLN A 91 8.46 -11.16 15.37
C GLN A 91 9.38 -9.96 15.61
N GLU A 92 9.71 -9.20 14.56
CA GLU A 92 10.52 -7.97 14.66
C GLU A 92 9.72 -6.80 15.26
N ALA A 93 10.44 -5.81 15.80
CA ALA A 93 9.87 -4.59 16.37
C ALA A 93 10.44 -3.34 15.68
N PRO A 94 9.72 -2.70 14.72
CA PRO A 94 8.35 -3.01 14.27
C PRO A 94 8.26 -4.17 13.26
N PRO A 95 7.14 -4.90 13.22
CA PRO A 95 6.96 -6.04 12.31
C PRO A 95 6.62 -5.55 10.90
N LEU A 96 7.66 -5.32 10.09
CA LEU A 96 7.54 -4.83 8.72
C LEU A 96 7.60 -5.99 7.72
N ILE A 97 6.43 -6.39 7.22
CA ILE A 97 6.31 -7.50 6.27
C ILE A 97 6.20 -6.97 4.83
N ASP A 98 7.22 -7.27 4.02
CA ASP A 98 7.18 -6.98 2.59
C ASP A 98 6.60 -8.14 1.78
N CYS A 99 5.29 -8.05 1.57
CA CYS A 99 4.49 -8.96 0.75
C CYS A 99 3.52 -8.21 -0.18
N ALA A 100 3.09 -8.87 -1.25
CA ALA A 100 2.03 -8.43 -2.15
C ALA A 100 0.64 -8.92 -1.71
N THR A 101 -0.42 -8.30 -2.23
CA THR A 101 -1.80 -8.80 -2.08
C THR A 101 -2.10 -9.84 -3.14
N PHE A 102 -2.60 -11.01 -2.71
CA PHE A 102 -3.15 -12.06 -3.54
C PHE A 102 -4.67 -12.05 -3.46
N SER A 103 -5.34 -11.75 -4.57
CA SER A 103 -6.81 -11.73 -4.63
C SER A 103 -7.36 -12.22 -5.97
N SER A 104 -6.58 -12.96 -6.75
CA SER A 104 -6.96 -13.38 -8.11
C SER A 104 -8.10 -14.42 -8.13
N LEU A 105 -8.33 -15.11 -7.02
CA LEU A 105 -9.38 -16.13 -6.89
C LEU A 105 -10.73 -15.55 -6.47
N VAL A 106 -10.78 -14.25 -6.21
CA VAL A 106 -11.96 -13.59 -5.70
C VAL A 106 -12.33 -12.37 -6.53
N GLU A 107 -13.61 -12.10 -6.58
CA GLU A 107 -14.16 -10.92 -7.21
C GLU A 107 -15.32 -10.36 -6.37
N ILE A 108 -15.56 -9.06 -6.54
CA ILE A 108 -16.64 -8.37 -5.88
C ILE A 108 -17.85 -8.39 -6.80
N ARG A 109 -18.98 -8.90 -6.33
CA ARG A 109 -20.27 -8.90 -7.05
C ARG A 109 -21.41 -8.53 -6.11
N VAL A 110 -22.52 -8.08 -6.69
CA VAL A 110 -23.79 -7.93 -5.94
C VAL A 110 -24.48 -9.29 -5.89
N ALA A 111 -24.79 -9.79 -4.70
CA ALA A 111 -25.54 -11.03 -4.58
C ALA A 111 -27.04 -10.77 -4.80
N PRO A 112 -27.79 -11.69 -5.44
CA PRO A 112 -29.24 -11.58 -5.56
C PRO A 112 -29.91 -11.40 -4.19
N GLY A 113 -30.63 -10.30 -4.01
CA GLY A 113 -31.34 -9.99 -2.76
C GLY A 113 -30.44 -9.64 -1.56
N ARG A 114 -29.14 -9.38 -1.77
CA ARG A 114 -28.22 -8.93 -0.70
C ARG A 114 -27.33 -7.77 -1.17
N VAL A 115 -26.43 -7.34 -0.28
CA VAL A 115 -25.39 -6.34 -0.54
C VAL A 115 -24.22 -6.92 -1.35
N MET A 116 -23.26 -6.06 -1.69
CA MET A 116 -21.97 -6.48 -2.27
C MET A 116 -21.31 -7.58 -1.43
N GLY A 117 -20.76 -8.58 -2.10
CA GLY A 117 -20.05 -9.71 -1.48
C GLY A 117 -18.84 -10.14 -2.29
N LEU A 118 -18.02 -10.99 -1.65
CA LEU A 118 -16.84 -11.61 -2.25
C LEU A 118 -17.20 -12.99 -2.78
N PHE A 119 -16.88 -13.25 -4.04
CA PHE A 119 -17.21 -14.50 -4.75
C PHE A 119 -15.95 -15.15 -5.29
N LEU A 120 -15.94 -16.48 -5.35
CA LEU A 120 -14.87 -17.22 -5.99
C LEU A 120 -14.99 -17.14 -7.52
N THR A 121 -13.86 -16.96 -8.20
CA THR A 121 -13.77 -16.95 -9.67
C THR A 121 -13.57 -18.35 -10.26
N LYS A 122 -13.20 -19.33 -9.42
CA LYS A 122 -12.98 -20.74 -9.77
C LYS A 122 -13.22 -21.64 -8.56
N ASP A 123 -13.36 -22.94 -8.80
CA ASP A 123 -13.50 -23.93 -7.73
C ASP A 123 -12.23 -24.01 -6.87
N VAL A 124 -12.40 -24.15 -5.56
CA VAL A 124 -11.32 -24.29 -4.57
C VAL A 124 -11.64 -25.44 -3.60
N SER A 125 -10.60 -26.01 -3.01
CA SER A 125 -10.70 -27.05 -1.99
C SER A 125 -10.57 -26.48 -0.59
N ALA A 126 -11.07 -27.23 0.41
CA ALA A 126 -10.83 -26.88 1.80
C ALA A 126 -9.32 -26.90 2.10
N GLY A 127 -8.80 -25.78 2.63
CA GLY A 127 -7.39 -25.58 2.90
C GLY A 127 -6.65 -24.72 1.86
N ASP A 128 -7.27 -24.41 0.72
CA ASP A 128 -6.68 -23.51 -0.27
C ASP A 128 -6.60 -22.07 0.26
N LEU A 129 -5.51 -21.37 -0.07
CA LEU A 129 -5.41 -19.94 0.16
C LEU A 129 -6.30 -19.21 -0.85
N ILE A 130 -7.31 -18.49 -0.36
CA ILE A 130 -8.28 -17.78 -1.20
C ILE A 130 -7.90 -16.31 -1.41
N LEU A 131 -7.37 -15.67 -0.36
CA LEU A 131 -7.06 -14.25 -0.31
C LEU A 131 -5.96 -14.04 0.73
N CYS A 132 -4.98 -13.19 0.41
CA CYS A 132 -4.04 -12.65 1.39
C CYS A 132 -3.81 -11.17 1.06
N GLY A 133 -4.16 -10.27 1.97
CA GLY A 133 -4.07 -8.83 1.75
C GLY A 133 -2.90 -8.20 2.50
N LYS A 134 -2.11 -7.36 1.83
CA LYS A 134 -1.24 -6.41 2.51
C LYS A 134 -2.11 -5.33 3.17
N ALA A 135 -1.86 -5.03 4.44
CA ALA A 135 -2.58 -3.98 5.15
C ALA A 135 -2.41 -2.63 4.44
N PHE A 136 -3.49 -1.85 4.34
CA PHE A 136 -3.44 -0.52 3.73
C PHE A 136 -2.55 0.45 4.53
N SER A 137 -2.71 0.43 5.86
CA SER A 137 -1.86 1.13 6.82
C SER A 137 -1.69 0.28 8.06
N TYR A 138 -0.58 0.48 8.76
CA TYR A 138 -0.22 -0.27 9.95
C TYR A 138 0.49 0.65 10.94
N TYR A 139 0.13 0.53 12.23
CA TYR A 139 0.79 1.23 13.32
C TYR A 139 1.20 0.22 14.39
N PHE A 140 2.50 0.19 14.69
CA PHE A 140 3.06 -0.59 15.78
C PHE A 140 3.17 0.29 17.02
N MET A 141 2.53 -0.12 18.12
CA MET A 141 2.73 0.48 19.42
C MET A 141 3.67 -0.44 20.21
N ASP A 142 4.86 0.04 20.52
CA ASP A 142 5.85 -0.70 21.30
C ASP A 142 5.51 -0.58 22.78
N ASP A 143 4.95 -1.64 23.35
CA ASP A 143 4.51 -1.66 24.75
C ASP A 143 5.68 -1.40 25.73
N GLU A 144 6.91 -1.79 25.39
CA GLU A 144 8.09 -1.56 26.24
C GLU A 144 8.54 -0.08 26.25
N LYS A 145 8.21 0.68 25.18
CA LYS A 145 8.48 2.13 25.08
C LYS A 145 7.23 2.99 25.33
N SER A 146 6.09 2.37 25.66
CA SER A 146 4.78 3.02 25.79
C SER A 146 4.64 3.95 27.01
N HIS A 147 5.65 3.99 27.90
CA HIS A 147 5.62 4.77 29.14
C HIS A 147 5.67 6.30 28.94
N GLU A 148 5.97 6.81 27.74
CA GLU A 148 6.20 8.25 27.54
C GLU A 148 4.98 9.02 27.03
N THR A 149 4.11 8.46 26.19
CA THR A 149 2.89 9.13 25.72
C THR A 149 1.87 8.13 25.16
N TYR A 150 0.67 8.08 25.74
CA TYR A 150 -0.45 7.28 25.23
C TYR A 150 -1.47 8.19 24.49
N PRO A 151 -1.62 8.05 23.16
CA PRO A 151 -2.46 8.96 22.38
C PRO A 151 -3.94 8.70 22.65
N ILE A 152 -4.72 9.79 22.72
CA ILE A 152 -6.18 9.76 22.90
C ILE A 152 -6.80 10.74 21.91
N LEU A 153 -7.77 10.27 21.12
CA LEU A 153 -8.59 11.09 20.24
C LEU A 153 -9.96 11.28 20.87
N LEU A 154 -10.40 12.54 21.00
CA LEU A 154 -11.73 12.90 21.51
C LEU A 154 -12.61 13.41 20.38
N ASN A 155 -13.72 12.71 20.11
CA ASN A 155 -14.76 13.24 19.24
C ASN A 155 -15.64 14.18 20.06
N MET A 156 -15.53 15.49 19.83
CA MET A 156 -16.29 16.50 20.58
C MET A 156 -17.81 16.41 20.37
N SER A 157 -18.24 15.90 19.21
CA SER A 157 -19.66 15.80 18.86
C SER A 157 -20.35 14.60 19.51
N SER A 158 -19.73 13.42 19.47
CA SER A 158 -20.25 12.20 20.10
C SER A 158 -19.79 12.02 21.56
N LYS A 159 -18.80 12.81 22.01
CA LYS A 159 -18.09 12.67 23.29
C LYS A 159 -17.37 11.33 23.46
N GLU A 160 -17.08 10.65 22.35
CA GLU A 160 -16.39 9.36 22.37
C GLU A 160 -14.87 9.55 22.44
N LEU A 161 -14.22 8.69 23.23
CA LEU A 161 -12.78 8.63 23.37
C LEU A 161 -12.24 7.41 22.63
N THR A 162 -11.28 7.63 21.74
CA THR A 162 -10.57 6.58 21.01
C THR A 162 -9.11 6.55 21.45
N PRO A 163 -8.70 5.55 22.26
CA PRO A 163 -7.34 5.46 22.77
C PRO A 163 -6.37 4.66 21.87
N GLY A 164 -5.08 4.89 22.05
CA GLY A 164 -3.99 4.03 21.58
C GLY A 164 -3.63 4.16 20.11
N GLY A 165 -3.00 3.12 19.55
CA GLY A 165 -2.45 3.14 18.19
C GLY A 165 -3.43 3.49 17.07
N SER A 166 -4.73 3.31 17.30
CA SER A 166 -5.80 3.70 16.39
C SER A 166 -5.76 5.20 16.03
N VAL A 167 -5.36 6.07 16.97
CA VAL A 167 -5.22 7.52 16.74
C VAL A 167 -4.20 7.82 15.64
N HIS A 168 -3.03 7.16 15.69
CA HIS A 168 -1.99 7.31 14.69
C HIS A 168 -2.37 6.64 13.36
N LEU A 169 -3.05 5.50 13.43
CA LEU A 169 -3.54 4.81 12.23
C LEU A 169 -4.48 5.71 11.41
N TRP A 170 -5.41 6.42 12.06
CA TRP A 170 -6.28 7.38 11.40
C TRP A 170 -5.49 8.48 10.67
N LEU A 171 -4.51 9.08 11.35
CA LEU A 171 -3.67 10.11 10.73
C LEU A 171 -2.89 9.55 9.52
N GLN A 172 -2.32 8.34 9.64
CA GLN A 172 -1.60 7.69 8.54
C GLN A 172 -2.50 7.43 7.34
N VAL A 173 -3.71 6.89 7.57
CA VAL A 173 -4.70 6.63 6.52
C VAL A 173 -5.08 7.93 5.82
N THR A 174 -5.38 8.99 6.56
CA THR A 174 -5.72 10.31 6.00
C THR A 174 -4.57 10.86 5.15
N GLN A 175 -3.34 10.81 5.65
CA GLN A 175 -2.16 11.27 4.91
C GLN A 175 -1.94 10.45 3.64
N LYS A 176 -2.12 9.13 3.71
CA LYS A 176 -1.97 8.22 2.56
C LYS A 176 -3.00 8.49 1.47
N LEU A 177 -4.25 8.79 1.87
CA LEU A 177 -5.32 9.17 0.96
C LEU A 177 -5.07 10.53 0.32
N PHE A 178 -4.65 11.51 1.12
CA PHE A 178 -4.34 12.86 0.64
C PHE A 178 -3.21 12.86 -0.41
N HIS A 179 -2.13 12.13 -0.15
CA HIS A 179 -0.98 12.05 -1.06
C HIS A 179 -1.15 11.05 -2.21
N ASN A 180 -2.19 10.22 -2.17
CA ASN A 180 -2.58 9.35 -3.28
C ASN A 180 -4.11 9.31 -3.44
N PRO A 181 -4.69 10.34 -4.07
CA PRO A 181 -6.15 10.46 -4.23
C PRO A 181 -6.78 9.28 -4.97
N GLY A 182 -5.99 8.51 -5.76
CA GLY A 182 -6.47 7.30 -6.42
C GLY A 182 -7.02 6.25 -5.45
N TYR A 183 -6.55 6.23 -4.20
CA TYR A 183 -7.09 5.34 -3.17
C TYR A 183 -8.46 5.79 -2.63
N ILE A 184 -8.83 7.07 -2.77
CA ILE A 184 -10.09 7.58 -2.25
C ILE A 184 -11.26 6.88 -2.94
N TYR A 185 -11.20 6.75 -4.27
CA TYR A 185 -12.23 6.04 -5.03
C TYR A 185 -12.38 4.59 -4.57
N THR A 186 -11.28 3.87 -4.37
CA THR A 186 -11.31 2.50 -3.85
C THR A 186 -11.98 2.42 -2.48
N ILE A 187 -11.69 3.37 -1.58
CA ILE A 187 -12.31 3.41 -0.25
C ILE A 187 -13.80 3.77 -0.32
N GLN A 188 -14.20 4.67 -1.22
CA GLN A 188 -15.60 5.03 -1.40
C GLN A 188 -16.47 3.88 -1.94
N GLU A 189 -15.87 2.95 -2.67
CA GLU A 189 -16.55 1.72 -3.12
C GLU A 189 -16.62 0.63 -2.04
N LEU A 190 -15.95 0.79 -0.89
CA LEU A 190 -16.14 -0.11 0.24
C LEU A 190 -17.57 -0.02 0.76
N PHE A 191 -18.05 -1.12 1.35
CA PHE A 191 -19.36 -1.15 1.98
C PHE A 191 -19.44 -0.10 3.11
N HIS A 192 -20.33 0.87 2.95
CA HIS A 192 -20.49 2.01 3.86
C HIS A 192 -21.91 2.04 4.47
N GLY A 193 -22.63 0.93 4.44
CA GLY A 193 -23.98 0.82 5.01
C GLY A 193 -24.93 1.88 4.44
N ASN A 194 -25.56 2.65 5.32
CA ASN A 194 -26.48 3.74 4.96
C ASN A 194 -25.80 5.12 4.87
N HIS A 195 -24.48 5.20 5.05
CA HIS A 195 -23.76 6.46 4.96
C HIS A 195 -23.76 6.95 3.51
N LYS A 196 -23.90 8.26 3.29
CA LYS A 196 -23.84 8.80 1.92
C LYS A 196 -22.39 8.82 1.47
N LYS A 197 -22.13 8.39 0.22
CA LYS A 197 -20.84 8.63 -0.41
C LYS A 197 -20.55 10.14 -0.39
N LEU A 198 -19.38 10.51 0.09
CA LEU A 198 -18.96 11.90 0.15
C LEU A 198 -18.68 12.40 -1.27
N GLN A 199 -19.10 13.63 -1.57
CA GLN A 199 -18.62 14.31 -2.77
C GLN A 199 -17.17 14.75 -2.52
N ILE A 200 -16.25 14.27 -3.34
CA ILE A 200 -14.86 14.71 -3.29
C ILE A 200 -14.80 16.07 -3.96
N ILE A 201 -14.43 17.09 -3.19
CA ILE A 201 -14.10 18.41 -3.73
C ILE A 201 -12.58 18.45 -3.90
N GLU A 202 -12.12 18.75 -5.11
CA GLU A 202 -10.71 18.94 -5.39
C GLU A 202 -10.40 20.43 -5.59
N CYS A 203 -9.27 20.87 -5.06
CA CYS A 203 -8.69 22.19 -5.31
C CYS A 203 -7.22 21.98 -5.73
N ASP A 204 -6.81 22.54 -6.87
CA ASP A 204 -5.46 22.40 -7.43
C ASP A 204 -4.98 20.94 -7.55
N GLY A 205 -5.89 20.03 -7.90
CA GLY A 205 -5.58 18.59 -8.07
C GLY A 205 -5.34 17.82 -6.77
N SER A 206 -5.68 18.42 -5.61
CA SER A 206 -5.64 17.77 -4.30
C SER A 206 -7.02 17.76 -3.65
N PRO A 207 -7.38 16.69 -2.91
CA PRO A 207 -8.66 16.63 -2.21
C PRO A 207 -8.70 17.64 -1.07
N VAL A 208 -9.79 18.39 -0.96
CA VAL A 208 -10.03 19.32 0.16
C VAL A 208 -10.31 18.51 1.42
N VAL A 209 -9.58 18.81 2.50
CA VAL A 209 -9.79 18.23 3.83
C VAL A 209 -10.37 19.34 4.70
N ASP A 210 -11.66 19.26 5.02
CA ASP A 210 -12.31 20.16 5.97
C ASP A 210 -12.03 19.70 7.41
N SER A 211 -11.79 20.65 8.31
CA SER A 211 -11.35 20.42 9.70
C SER A 211 -12.50 20.51 10.69
#